data_AF-W0FTN6-F1
#
_entry.id   AF-W0FTN6-F1
#
_cell.length_a   1.000
_cell.length_b   1.000
_cell.length_c   1.000
_cell.angle_alpha   90.00
_cell.angle_beta   90.00
_cell.angle_gamma   90.00
#
_symmetry.space_group_name_H-M   'P 1'
#
loop_
_entity.id
_entity.type
_entity.pdbx_description
1 polymer ?
#
loop_
_entity_poly.entity_id
_entity_poly.type
_entity_poly.pdbx_seq_one_letter_code
_entity_poly.pdbx_strand_id
1 'polypeptide(L)'
;MTEDLWSLLRSTCEVQRMCDELRVSDAAGTTTPEQEREYRLRRAVLDQRHLAAAAITGSDPQEARQDAELTASMLWKHDAQHGGHRGPLPAAHSHWKASNLSDYVRQEADVAGLSSW
;
A
#
# COMPACT_ATOMS: atom_id res chain seq x y z
N MET A 1 9.32 9.33 -22.24
CA MET A 1 8.59 8.47 -21.29
C MET A 1 9.62 7.95 -20.30
N THR A 2 9.56 8.40 -19.05
CA THR A 2 10.62 8.21 -18.05
C THR A 2 10.56 6.81 -17.44
N GLU A 3 11.69 6.31 -16.94
CA GLU A 3 11.80 5.00 -16.25
C GLU A 3 10.79 4.88 -15.09
N ASP A 4 10.47 6.01 -14.45
CA ASP A 4 9.50 6.08 -13.35
C ASP A 4 8.09 5.70 -13.76
N LEU A 5 7.65 6.12 -14.95
CA LEU A 5 6.32 5.77 -15.46
C LEU A 5 6.23 4.28 -15.80
N TRP A 6 7.30 3.69 -16.36
CA TRP A 6 7.37 2.26 -16.60
C TRP A 6 7.39 1.46 -15.29
N SER A 7 8.13 1.94 -14.29
CA SER A 7 8.12 1.37 -12.94
C SER A 7 6.71 1.41 -12.32
N LEU A 8 6.00 2.52 -12.45
CA LEU A 8 4.63 2.69 -11.94
C LEU A 8 3.64 1.74 -12.63
N LEU A 9 3.75 1.58 -13.94
CA LEU A 9 2.94 0.63 -14.71
C LEU A 9 3.21 -0.82 -14.26
N ARG A 10 4.48 -1.21 -14.11
CA ARG A 10 4.86 -2.55 -13.63
C ARG A 10 4.27 -2.83 -12.24
N SER A 11 4.39 -1.88 -11.32
CA SER A 11 3.81 -2.02 -9.97
C SER A 11 2.29 -2.07 -9.98
N THR A 12 1.63 -1.35 -10.90
CA THR A 12 0.18 -1.43 -11.08
C THR A 12 -0.25 -2.83 -11.54
N CYS A 13 0.44 -3.41 -12.53
CA CYS A 13 0.18 -4.78 -12.97
C CYS A 13 0.45 -5.82 -11.88
N GLU A 14 1.52 -5.65 -11.10
CA GLU A 14 1.85 -6.54 -9.98
C GLU A 14 0.74 -6.54 -8.92
N VAL A 15 0.28 -5.35 -8.50
CA VAL A 15 -0.81 -5.23 -7.51
C VAL A 15 -2.12 -5.79 -8.04
N GLN A 16 -2.43 -5.60 -9.33
CA GLN A 16 -3.61 -6.20 -9.95
C GLN A 16 -3.54 -7.73 -9.90
N ARG A 17 -2.39 -8.32 -10.24
CA ARG A 17 -2.17 -9.76 -10.15
C ARG A 17 -2.36 -10.28 -8.71
N MET A 18 -1.79 -9.59 -7.72
CA MET A 18 -1.97 -9.95 -6.30
C MET A 18 -3.43 -9.89 -5.85
N CYS A 19 -4.19 -8.89 -6.33
CA CYS A 19 -5.63 -8.79 -6.04
C CYS A 19 -6.39 -10.00 -6.59
N ASP A 20 -6.06 -10.44 -7.80
CA ASP A 20 -6.68 -11.61 -8.42
C ASP A 20 -6.26 -12.92 -7.72
N GLU A 21 -4.99 -13.06 -7.33
CA GLU A 21 -4.49 -14.18 -6.53
C GLU A 21 -5.18 -14.26 -5.15
N LEU A 22 -5.42 -13.11 -4.49
CA LEU A 22 -6.18 -13.06 -3.24
C LEU A 22 -7.63 -13.46 -3.43
N ARG A 23 -8.31 -12.96 -4.48
CA ARG A 23 -9.69 -13.36 -4.77
C ARG A 23 -9.83 -14.87 -4.98
N VAL A 24 -8.87 -15.49 -5.65
CA VAL A 24 -8.82 -16.95 -5.84
C VAL A 24 -8.62 -17.66 -4.50
N SER A 25 -7.70 -17.17 -3.66
CA SER A 25 -7.43 -17.72 -2.33
C SER A 25 -8.64 -17.58 -1.38
N ASP A 26 -9.36 -16.46 -1.45
CA ASP A 26 -10.57 -16.20 -0.67
C ASP A 26 -11.68 -17.17 -1.06
N ALA A 27 -11.89 -17.35 -2.37
CA ALA A 27 -12.87 -18.31 -2.88
C ALA A 27 -12.55 -19.76 -2.49
N ALA A 28 -11.27 -20.09 -2.32
CA ALA A 28 -10.81 -21.39 -1.83
C ALA A 28 -10.80 -21.51 -0.30
N GLY A 29 -11.02 -20.41 0.43
CA GLY A 29 -10.93 -20.37 1.90
C GLY A 29 -9.51 -20.57 2.43
N THR A 30 -8.49 -20.25 1.63
CA THR A 30 -7.07 -20.48 1.95
C THR A 30 -6.30 -19.20 2.24
N THR A 31 -6.94 -18.04 2.19
CA THR A 31 -6.28 -16.75 2.43
C THR A 31 -5.74 -16.66 3.85
N THR A 32 -4.48 -16.25 3.96
CA THR A 32 -3.84 -15.98 5.25
C THR A 32 -3.73 -14.47 5.51
N PRO A 33 -3.69 -14.04 6.78
CA PRO A 33 -3.45 -12.64 7.13
C PRO A 33 -2.15 -12.08 6.52
N GLU A 34 -1.13 -12.92 6.35
CA GLU A 34 0.14 -12.51 5.73
C GLU A 34 -0.02 -12.20 4.24
N GLN A 35 -0.82 -12.99 3.51
CA GLN A 35 -1.12 -12.73 2.10
C GLN A 35 -1.91 -11.44 1.93
N GLU A 36 -2.95 -11.25 2.75
CA GLU A 36 -3.71 -9.99 2.77
C GLU A 36 -2.81 -8.80 3.08
N ARG A 37 -1.93 -8.95 4.07
CA ARG A 37 -1.01 -7.90 4.46
C ARG A 37 -0.08 -7.50 3.32
N GLU A 38 0.52 -8.48 2.65
CA GLU A 38 1.47 -8.21 1.56
C GLU A 38 0.81 -7.40 0.45
N TYR A 39 -0.41 -7.80 0.04
CA TYR A 39 -1.21 -7.04 -0.92
C TYR A 39 -1.51 -5.63 -0.43
N ARG A 40 -1.97 -5.47 0.83
CA ARG A 40 -2.31 -4.16 1.38
C ARG A 40 -1.10 -3.23 1.39
N LEU A 41 0.08 -3.72 1.74
CA LEU A 41 1.32 -2.93 1.72
C LEU A 41 1.66 -2.50 0.30
N ARG A 42 1.67 -3.45 -0.65
CA ARG A 42 1.96 -3.16 -2.05
C ARG A 42 0.98 -2.17 -2.66
N ARG A 43 -0.31 -2.29 -2.31
CA ARG A 43 -1.36 -1.35 -2.75
C ARG A 43 -1.17 0.03 -2.15
N ALA A 44 -0.94 0.14 -0.84
CA ALA A 44 -0.72 1.43 -0.17
C ALA A 44 0.51 2.16 -0.71
N VAL A 45 1.60 1.45 -0.98
CA VAL A 45 2.79 2.03 -1.63
C VAL A 45 2.48 2.50 -3.05
N LEU A 46 1.74 1.70 -3.82
CA LEU A 46 1.35 2.05 -5.18
C LEU A 46 0.50 3.34 -5.22
N ASP A 47 -0.51 3.46 -4.35
CA ASP A 47 -1.40 4.63 -4.36
C ASP A 47 -0.68 5.92 -3.92
N GLN A 48 0.29 5.83 -3.00
CA GLN A 48 1.16 6.96 -2.70
C GLN A 48 2.06 7.36 -3.88
N ARG A 49 2.54 6.39 -4.67
CA ARG A 49 3.32 6.67 -5.89
C ARG A 49 2.45 7.29 -6.98
N HIS A 50 1.20 6.84 -7.13
CA HIS A 50 0.22 7.48 -8.03
C HIS A 50 -0.08 8.91 -7.61
N LEU A 51 -0.25 9.18 -6.31
CA LEU A 51 -0.40 10.54 -5.80
C LEU A 51 0.81 11.43 -6.15
N ALA A 52 2.03 10.93 -5.96
CA ALA A 52 3.24 11.66 -6.34
C ALA A 52 3.34 11.91 -7.85
N ALA A 53 2.83 10.98 -8.67
CA ALA A 53 2.87 11.04 -10.12
C ALA A 53 1.65 11.74 -10.76
N ALA A 54 0.63 12.15 -9.98
CA ALA A 54 -0.66 12.62 -10.49
C ALA A 54 -0.54 13.75 -11.54
N ALA A 55 0.37 14.69 -11.32
CA ALA A 55 0.64 15.79 -12.26
C ALA A 55 1.20 15.32 -13.61
N ILE A 56 1.95 14.22 -13.62
CA ILE A 56 2.62 13.67 -14.80
C ILE A 56 1.68 12.72 -15.55
N THR A 57 0.83 11.98 -14.83
CA THR A 57 -0.13 11.04 -15.40
C THR A 57 -1.42 11.70 -15.87
N GLY A 58 -1.66 12.96 -15.48
CA GLY A 58 -2.92 13.66 -15.73
C GLY A 58 -4.08 13.13 -14.89
N SER A 59 -3.79 12.41 -13.80
CA SER A 59 -4.78 11.92 -12.85
C SER A 59 -5.30 13.04 -11.96
N ASP A 60 -6.54 12.93 -11.46
CA ASP A 60 -7.07 13.87 -10.47
C ASP A 60 -6.28 13.75 -9.15
N PRO A 61 -5.57 14.82 -8.69
CA PRO A 61 -4.81 14.78 -7.46
C PRO A 61 -5.66 14.52 -6.21
N GLN A 62 -6.93 14.93 -6.22
CA GLN A 62 -7.82 14.75 -5.08
C GLN A 62 -8.29 13.31 -4.97
N GLU A 63 -8.59 12.66 -6.10
CA GLU A 63 -8.90 11.24 -6.15
C GLU A 63 -7.69 10.40 -5.72
N ALA A 64 -6.51 10.66 -6.28
CA ALA A 64 -5.28 9.97 -5.91
C ALA A 64 -4.92 10.12 -4.42
N ARG A 65 -5.24 11.28 -3.83
CA ARG A 65 -5.07 11.52 -2.40
C ARG A 65 -6.03 10.67 -1.57
N GLN A 66 -7.30 10.61 -1.95
CA GLN A 66 -8.29 9.80 -1.24
C GLN A 66 -7.93 8.32 -1.27
N ASP A 67 -7.47 7.82 -2.44
CA ASP A 67 -7.00 6.44 -2.58
C ASP A 67 -5.82 6.15 -1.67
N ALA A 68 -4.79 7.00 -1.67
CA ALA A 68 -3.62 6.85 -0.82
C ALA A 68 -3.97 6.89 0.68
N GLU A 69 -4.88 7.78 1.11
CA GLU A 69 -5.35 7.85 2.50
C GLU A 69 -6.16 6.60 2.88
N LEU A 70 -7.03 6.13 1.99
CA LEU A 70 -7.86 4.95 2.20
C LEU A 70 -6.99 3.69 2.35
N THR A 71 -6.05 3.45 1.45
CA THR A 71 -5.25 2.24 1.46
C THR A 71 -4.20 2.25 2.57
N ALA A 72 -3.66 3.41 2.94
CA ALA A 72 -2.87 3.56 4.17
C ALA A 72 -3.69 3.21 5.42
N SER A 73 -4.94 3.67 5.50
CA SER A 73 -5.87 3.32 6.60
C SER A 73 -6.17 1.83 6.67
N MET A 74 -6.39 1.19 5.52
CA MET A 74 -6.64 -0.26 5.46
C MET A 74 -5.44 -1.08 5.93
N LEU A 75 -4.23 -0.75 5.49
CA LEU A 75 -3.01 -1.41 5.94
C LEU A 75 -2.81 -1.25 7.45
N TRP A 76 -2.92 -0.01 7.95
CA TRP A 76 -2.74 0.28 9.37
C TRP A 76 -3.74 -0.47 10.25
N LYS A 77 -5.04 -0.48 9.88
CA LYS A 77 -6.07 -1.23 10.61
C LYS A 77 -5.81 -2.72 10.61
N HIS A 78 -5.45 -3.27 9.45
CA HIS A 78 -5.10 -4.68 9.31
C HIS A 78 -3.95 -5.04 10.26
N ASP A 79 -2.87 -4.25 10.26
CA ASP A 79 -1.71 -4.52 11.10
C ASP A 79 -1.98 -4.31 12.59
N ALA A 80 -2.85 -3.35 12.94
CA ALA A 80 -3.30 -3.16 14.32
C ALA A 80 -4.14 -4.36 14.81
N GLN A 81 -4.91 -4.98 13.93
CA GLN A 81 -5.76 -6.14 14.24
C GLN A 81 -4.97 -7.45 14.32
N HIS A 82 -4.04 -7.67 13.38
CA HIS A 82 -3.32 -8.95 13.22
C HIS A 82 -1.88 -8.93 13.75
N GLY A 83 -1.40 -7.78 14.26
CA GLY A 83 -0.03 -7.62 14.74
C GLY A 83 1.03 -7.62 13.62
N GLY A 84 0.64 -7.46 12.37
CA GLY A 84 1.47 -7.75 11.19
C GLY A 84 2.64 -6.79 10.90
N HIS A 85 2.75 -5.65 11.60
CA HIS A 85 3.80 -4.65 11.40
C HIS A 85 5.22 -5.24 11.38
N ARG A 86 6.12 -4.64 10.59
CA ARG A 86 7.53 -5.02 10.52
C ARG A 86 8.48 -3.88 10.85
N GLY A 87 8.02 -2.64 10.79
CA GLY A 87 8.83 -1.48 11.13
C GLY A 87 8.96 -1.19 12.62
N PRO A 88 9.83 -0.22 12.96
CA PRO A 88 10.22 0.07 14.35
C PRO A 88 9.06 0.50 15.24
N LEU A 89 8.06 1.21 14.71
CA LEU A 89 6.86 1.58 15.46
C LEU A 89 5.69 0.66 15.07
N PRO A 90 5.10 -0.09 16.02
CA PRO A 90 3.95 -0.95 15.73
C PRO A 90 2.73 -0.15 15.29
N ALA A 91 1.82 -0.77 14.54
CA ALA A 91 0.57 -0.15 14.11
C ALA A 91 -0.28 0.36 15.30
N ALA A 92 -0.26 -0.33 16.44
CA ALA A 92 -0.97 0.10 17.65
C ALA A 92 -0.31 1.27 18.40
N HIS A 93 0.86 1.75 17.96
CA HIS A 93 1.57 2.83 18.62
C HIS A 93 0.80 4.16 18.51
N SER A 94 0.71 4.91 19.61
CA SER A 94 -0.04 6.17 19.70
C SER A 94 0.51 7.32 18.85
N HIS A 95 1.64 7.10 18.17
CA HIS A 95 2.21 8.01 17.19
C HIS A 95 1.34 8.10 15.92
N TRP A 96 0.66 7.01 15.57
CA TRP A 96 -0.15 6.90 14.37
C TRP A 96 -1.53 7.53 14.57
N LYS A 97 -1.91 8.39 13.62
CA LYS A 97 -3.17 9.12 13.53
C LYS A 97 -3.61 9.11 12.07
N ALA A 98 -4.91 9.27 11.82
CA ALA A 98 -5.43 9.34 10.45
C ALA A 98 -4.67 10.33 9.54
N SER A 99 -4.18 11.43 10.11
CA SER A 99 -3.45 12.49 9.39
C SER A 99 -2.00 12.15 9.01
N ASN A 100 -1.39 11.09 9.55
CA ASN A 100 0.02 10.73 9.30
C ASN A 100 0.23 9.25 8.91
N LEU A 101 -0.82 8.57 8.46
CA LEU A 101 -0.71 7.16 8.03
C LEU A 101 0.16 6.98 6.77
N SER A 102 0.42 8.05 6.03
CA SER A 102 1.39 8.01 4.94
C SER A 102 2.80 7.69 5.43
N ASP A 103 3.19 8.21 6.60
CA ASP A 103 4.47 7.93 7.23
C ASP A 103 4.54 6.49 7.75
N TYR A 104 3.42 5.92 8.19
CA TYR A 104 3.33 4.50 8.54
C TYR A 104 3.63 3.61 7.35
N VAL A 105 3.00 3.88 6.20
CA VAL A 105 3.26 3.13 4.96
C VAL A 105 4.72 3.28 4.54
N ARG A 106 5.31 4.48 4.64
CA ARG A 106 6.73 4.68 4.33
C ARG A 106 7.64 3.80 5.19
N GLN A 107 7.39 3.76 6.50
CA GLN A 107 8.13 2.89 7.41
C GLN A 107 8.05 1.41 7.00
N GLU A 108 6.85 0.91 6.72
CA GLU A 108 6.66 -0.49 6.33
C GLU A 108 7.26 -0.79 4.95
N ALA A 109 7.22 0.18 4.03
CA ALA A 109 7.84 0.07 2.72
C ALA A 109 9.37 0.02 2.81
N ASP A 110 9.99 0.84 3.66
CA ASP A 110 11.44 0.87 3.88
C ASP A 110 11.94 -0.50 4.33
N VAL A 111 11.25 -1.10 5.30
CA VAL A 111 11.61 -2.42 5.85
C VAL A 111 11.40 -3.54 4.82
N ALA A 112 10.41 -3.39 3.95
CA ALA A 112 10.13 -4.33 2.86
C ALA A 112 11.02 -4.13 1.62
N GLY A 113 11.89 -3.10 1.60
CA GLY A 113 12.71 -2.76 0.44
C GLY A 113 11.90 -2.24 -0.76
N LEU A 114 10.73 -1.64 -0.51
CA LEU A 114 9.82 -1.11 -1.52
C LEU A 114 9.98 0.40 -1.77
N SER A 115 10.88 1.03 -1.02
CA SER A 115 11.11 2.48 -1.06
C SER A 115 12.01 2.89 -2.21
N SER A 116 11.41 3.02 -3.39
CA SER A 116 11.92 3.87 -4.47
C SER A 116 10.91 5.01 -4.65
N TRP A 117 11.06 6.06 -3.84
CA TRP A 117 10.24 7.27 -3.92
C TRP A 117 10.94 8.32 -4.76
#